data_AF-A0A7W7F094-F1
#
_entry.id   AF-A0A7W7F094-F1
#
_cell.length_a   1.000
_cell.length_b   1.000
_cell.length_c   1.000
_cell.angle_alpha   90.00
_cell.angle_beta   90.00
_cell.angle_gamma   90.00
#
_symmetry.space_group_name_H-M   'P 1'
#
loop_
_entity.id
_entity.type
_entity.pdbx_description
1 polymer ?
#
loop_
_entity_poly.entity_id
_entity_poly.type
_entity_poly.pdbx_seq_one_letter_code
_entity_poly.pdbx_strand_id
1 'polypeptide(L)'
;MSTDVKSMYQQALRNTHAMEHQGLVQMQAQVKGLDDYPQYASLLEQHIEVTKRQLARLEAEMEEAEAGSGALREAVTTAAGTVGAAVHGIMPDATLKNLYAGYAFQHEQIAAYQSLKVIADAAGHGGHASWIDQTIAEEQEAAKAVEALIAPVTQSFIAKNGK
;
A
#
# COMPACT_ATOMS: atom_id res chain seq x y z
N MET A 1 -4.80 -11.55 -23.71
CA MET A 1 -4.58 -11.77 -22.27
C MET A 1 -5.14 -13.14 -21.96
N SER A 2 -4.34 -14.04 -21.39
CA SER A 2 -4.84 -15.35 -20.95
C SER A 2 -5.85 -15.13 -19.81
N THR A 3 -6.93 -15.89 -19.80
CA THR A 3 -8.02 -15.82 -18.81
C THR A 3 -7.91 -16.93 -17.76
N ASP A 4 -6.79 -17.64 -17.72
CA ASP A 4 -6.57 -18.69 -16.72
C ASP A 4 -6.17 -18.10 -15.36
N VAL A 5 -6.55 -18.79 -14.30
CA VAL A 5 -6.43 -18.30 -12.91
C VAL A 5 -4.97 -18.06 -12.50
N LYS A 6 -4.01 -18.80 -13.06
CA LYS A 6 -2.58 -18.58 -12.80
C LYS A 6 -2.12 -17.24 -13.36
N SER A 7 -2.51 -16.91 -14.59
CA SER A 7 -2.20 -15.59 -15.18
C SER A 7 -2.86 -14.44 -14.41
N MET A 8 -4.08 -14.66 -13.88
CA MET A 8 -4.76 -13.69 -12.99
C MET A 8 -3.99 -13.49 -11.69
N TYR A 9 -3.46 -14.56 -11.09
CA TYR A 9 -2.66 -14.49 -9.87
C TYR A 9 -1.38 -13.69 -10.06
N GLN A 10 -0.62 -14.00 -11.11
CA GLN A 10 0.60 -13.27 -11.46
C GLN A 10 0.33 -11.77 -11.71
N GLN A 11 -0.79 -11.46 -12.37
CA GLN A 11 -1.20 -10.07 -12.58
C GLN A 11 -1.61 -9.38 -11.28
N ALA A 12 -2.34 -10.06 -10.40
CA ALA A 12 -2.76 -9.55 -9.11
C ALA A 12 -1.54 -9.23 -8.22
N LEU A 13 -0.53 -10.10 -8.19
CA LEU A 13 0.74 -9.83 -7.49
C LEU A 13 1.43 -8.57 -8.02
N ARG A 14 1.58 -8.44 -9.35
CA ARG A 14 2.19 -7.25 -9.97
C ARG A 14 1.43 -5.96 -9.66
N ASN A 15 0.09 -6.01 -9.71
CA ASN A 15 -0.74 -4.85 -9.41
C ASN A 15 -0.61 -4.45 -7.93
N THR A 16 -0.61 -5.43 -7.02
CA THR A 16 -0.48 -5.19 -5.58
C THR A 16 0.91 -4.64 -5.24
N HIS A 17 1.98 -5.16 -5.86
CA HIS A 17 3.34 -4.63 -5.73
C HIS A 17 3.46 -3.19 -6.21
N ALA A 18 2.87 -2.86 -7.37
CA ALA A 18 2.86 -1.50 -7.89
C ALA A 18 2.12 -0.53 -6.94
N MET A 19 0.99 -0.95 -6.37
CA MET A 19 0.24 -0.19 -5.38
C MET A 19 1.08 0.09 -4.13
N GLU A 20 1.72 -0.93 -3.55
CA GLU A 20 2.59 -0.78 -2.38
C GLU A 20 3.78 0.16 -2.65
N HIS A 21 4.43 -0.02 -3.79
CA HIS A 21 5.57 0.81 -4.17
C HIS A 21 5.15 2.28 -4.33
N GLN A 22 3.97 2.53 -4.90
CA GLN A 22 3.42 3.88 -4.98
C GLN A 22 3.16 4.47 -3.59
N GLY A 23 2.54 3.71 -2.69
CA GLY A 23 2.31 4.11 -1.30
C GLY A 23 3.61 4.48 -0.58
N LEU A 24 4.65 3.65 -0.74
CA LEU A 24 5.98 3.90 -0.18
C LEU A 24 6.56 5.24 -0.65
N VAL A 25 6.57 5.51 -1.96
CA VAL A 25 7.09 6.76 -2.53
C VAL A 25 6.30 7.96 -1.98
N GLN A 26 4.98 7.84 -1.91
CA GLN A 26 4.12 8.89 -1.40
C GLN A 26 4.38 9.19 0.08
N MET A 27 4.51 8.17 0.94
CA MET A 27 4.83 8.36 2.35
C MET A 27 6.19 9.03 2.54
N GLN A 28 7.21 8.58 1.82
CA GLN A 28 8.55 9.17 1.88
C GLN A 28 8.57 10.65 1.46
N ALA A 29 7.73 11.03 0.50
CA ALA A 29 7.55 12.42 0.11
C ALA A 29 6.84 13.24 1.21
N GLN A 30 5.79 12.67 1.83
CA GLN A 30 5.01 13.34 2.87
C GLN A 30 5.80 13.61 4.15
N VAL A 31 6.62 12.65 4.62
CA VAL A 31 7.41 12.80 5.87
C VAL A 31 8.21 14.10 5.89
N LYS A 32 8.77 14.51 4.74
CA LYS A 32 9.59 15.74 4.61
C LYS A 32 8.83 17.04 4.89
N GLY A 33 7.49 17.02 4.87
CA GLY A 33 6.63 18.19 5.09
C GLY A 33 5.88 18.17 6.42
N LEU A 34 6.23 17.27 7.34
CA LEU A 34 5.51 17.04 8.59
C LEU A 34 6.26 17.52 9.85
N ASP A 35 7.18 18.49 9.71
CA ASP A 35 7.95 19.04 10.84
C ASP A 35 7.06 19.53 12.00
N ASP A 36 5.90 20.13 11.67
CA ASP A 36 4.92 20.61 12.64
C ASP A 36 3.97 19.53 13.19
N TYR A 37 4.05 18.30 12.68
CA TYR A 37 3.15 17.19 12.99
C TYR A 37 3.95 15.92 13.36
N PRO A 38 4.76 15.94 14.43
CA PRO A 38 5.73 14.89 14.74
C PRO A 38 5.09 13.51 14.98
N GLN A 39 3.86 13.46 15.52
CA GLN A 39 3.13 12.20 15.68
C GLN A 39 2.73 11.60 14.32
N TYR A 40 2.37 12.44 13.36
CA TYR A 40 2.03 11.99 12.02
C TYR A 40 3.27 11.56 11.24
N ALA A 41 4.36 12.32 11.33
CA ALA A 41 5.65 11.93 10.76
C ALA A 41 6.11 10.56 11.27
N SER A 42 6.08 10.36 12.59
CA SER A 42 6.49 9.09 13.21
C SER A 42 5.62 7.90 12.75
N LEU A 43 4.30 8.10 12.61
CA LEU A 43 3.42 7.05 12.10
C LEU A 43 3.79 6.66 10.66
N LEU A 44 4.03 7.65 9.78
CA LEU A 44 4.43 7.37 8.40
C LEU A 44 5.79 6.67 8.33
N GLU A 45 6.76 7.07 9.14
CA GLU A 45 8.08 6.40 9.20
C GLU A 45 7.98 4.94 9.63
N GLN A 46 7.13 4.64 10.63
CA GLN A 46 6.86 3.27 11.04
C GLN A 46 6.20 2.46 9.92
N HIS A 47 5.20 3.03 9.26
CA HIS A 47 4.46 2.35 8.21
C HIS A 47 5.31 2.17 6.93
N ILE A 48 6.22 3.09 6.62
CA ILE A 48 7.23 2.91 5.56
C ILE A 48 8.02 1.60 5.73
N GLU A 49 8.43 1.28 6.97
CA GLU A 49 9.15 0.03 7.23
C GLU A 49 8.24 -1.20 7.13
N VAL A 50 6.96 -1.07 7.47
CA VAL A 50 5.94 -2.11 7.25
C VAL A 50 5.78 -2.38 5.75
N THR A 51 5.52 -1.35 4.94
CA THR A 51 5.36 -1.44 3.48
C THR A 51 6.58 -2.04 2.80
N LYS A 52 7.81 -1.70 3.22
CA LYS A 52 9.03 -2.34 2.70
C LYS A 52 9.05 -3.86 2.91
N ARG A 53 8.57 -4.34 4.06
CA ARG A 53 8.47 -5.79 4.32
C ARG A 53 7.39 -6.44 3.46
N GLN A 54 6.29 -5.75 3.21
CA GLN A 54 5.21 -6.23 2.35
C GLN A 54 5.67 -6.34 0.89
N LEU A 55 6.40 -5.34 0.39
CA LEU A 55 7.05 -5.40 -0.92
C LEU A 55 7.98 -6.60 -1.04
N ALA A 56 8.81 -6.87 -0.02
CA ALA A 56 9.69 -8.03 -0.02
C ALA A 56 8.93 -9.38 -0.05
N ARG A 57 7.78 -9.48 0.64
CA ARG A 57 6.90 -10.67 0.57
C ARG A 57 6.32 -10.84 -0.84
N LEU A 58 5.84 -9.75 -1.44
CA LEU A 58 5.30 -9.76 -2.80
C LEU A 58 6.37 -10.15 -3.83
N GLU A 59 7.59 -9.63 -3.71
CA GLU A 59 8.71 -9.97 -4.59
C GLU A 59 9.08 -11.46 -4.52
N ALA A 60 9.13 -12.02 -3.31
CA ALA A 60 9.38 -13.45 -3.11
C ALA A 60 8.28 -14.32 -3.74
N GLU A 61 7.01 -13.94 -3.54
CA GLU A 61 5.87 -14.67 -4.12
C GLU A 61 5.82 -14.54 -5.66
N MET A 62 6.16 -13.38 -6.21
CA MET A 62 6.27 -13.18 -7.65
C MET A 62 7.36 -14.08 -8.25
N GLU A 63 8.51 -14.21 -7.60
CA GLU A 63 9.59 -15.10 -8.03
C GLU A 63 9.13 -16.58 -8.05
N GLU A 64 8.42 -17.03 -7.02
CA GLU A 64 7.88 -18.38 -6.94
C GLU A 64 6.81 -18.65 -8.02
N ALA A 65 5.87 -17.71 -8.19
CA ALA A 65 4.80 -17.81 -9.18
C ALA A 65 5.32 -17.78 -10.64
N GLU A 66 6.46 -17.14 -10.88
CA GLU A 66 7.17 -17.14 -12.17
C GLU A 66 7.98 -18.43 -12.39
N ALA A 67 8.70 -18.92 -11.38
CA ALA A 67 9.51 -20.14 -11.48
C ALA A 67 8.65 -21.38 -11.81
N GLY A 68 7.42 -21.45 -11.30
CA GLY A 68 6.45 -22.49 -11.63
C GLY A 68 5.85 -22.41 -13.04
N SER A 69 6.21 -21.41 -13.86
CA SER A 69 5.63 -21.18 -15.20
C SER A 69 6.41 -21.77 -16.37
N GLY A 70 7.65 -22.23 -16.17
CA GLY A 70 8.49 -22.82 -17.24
C GLY A 70 8.82 -21.87 -18.40
N ALA A 71 8.40 -20.61 -18.33
CA ALA A 71 8.62 -19.61 -19.36
C ALA A 71 9.92 -18.84 -19.06
N LEU A 72 10.78 -18.77 -20.08
CA LEU A 72 11.98 -17.94 -20.13
C LEU A 72 11.61 -16.50 -19.76
N ARG A 73 12.44 -15.86 -18.90
CA ARG A 73 12.35 -14.43 -18.53
C ARG A 73 12.19 -13.54 -19.77
N GLU A 74 10.96 -13.22 -20.13
CA GLU A 74 10.65 -12.05 -20.94
C GLU A 74 10.30 -10.93 -19.97
N ALA A 75 11.06 -9.84 -20.07
CA ALA A 75 10.91 -8.67 -19.22
C ALA A 75 9.46 -8.20 -19.23
N VAL A 76 8.71 -8.50 -18.17
CA VAL A 76 7.38 -7.95 -17.97
C VAL A 76 7.57 -6.47 -17.77
N THR A 77 7.16 -5.71 -18.79
CA THR A 77 7.06 -4.26 -18.67
C THR A 77 6.04 -4.01 -17.57
N THR A 78 6.47 -3.42 -16.45
CA THR A 78 5.58 -2.98 -15.40
C THR A 78 4.62 -1.97 -16.01
N ALA A 79 3.43 -2.42 -16.41
CA ALA A 79 2.31 -1.54 -16.60
C ALA A 79 1.91 -1.08 -15.19
N ALA A 80 2.63 -0.09 -14.68
CA ALA A 80 2.17 0.74 -13.59
C ALA A 80 0.92 1.44 -14.13
N GLY A 81 -0.25 0.82 -13.92
CA GLY A 81 -1.50 1.55 -13.96
C GLY A 81 -1.39 2.57 -12.84
N THR A 82 -1.17 3.83 -13.20
CA THR A 82 -1.12 4.95 -12.26
C THR A 82 -2.49 5.04 -11.60
N VAL A 83 -2.69 4.37 -10.46
CA VAL A 83 -3.82 4.67 -9.60
C VAL A 83 -3.47 6.01 -8.98
N GLY A 84 -4.03 7.08 -9.52
CA GLY A 84 -3.67 8.44 -9.16
C GLY A 84 -3.82 8.69 -7.67
N ALA A 85 -2.71 8.65 -6.93
CA ALA A 85 -2.67 9.33 -5.65
C ALA A 85 -2.43 10.81 -5.94
N ALA A 86 -3.48 11.59 -5.75
CA ALA A 86 -3.36 13.03 -5.60
C ALA A 86 -2.47 13.31 -4.38
N VAL A 87 -1.16 13.44 -4.58
CA VAL A 87 -0.38 14.36 -3.78
C VAL A 87 -0.97 15.72 -4.08
N HIS A 88 -1.86 16.19 -3.22
CA HIS A 88 -2.26 17.58 -3.27
C HIS A 88 -0.97 18.38 -3.12
N GLY A 89 -0.66 19.24 -4.09
CA GLY A 89 0.54 20.08 -4.07
C GLY A 89 0.55 21.02 -2.85
N ILE A 90 1.24 22.15 -2.95
CA ILE A 90 1.24 23.15 -1.88
C ILE A 90 -0.13 23.84 -1.83
N MET A 91 -1.11 23.16 -1.22
CA MET A 91 -2.41 23.71 -0.84
C MET A 91 -2.39 24.00 0.66
N PRO A 92 -3.10 25.03 1.13
CA PRO A 92 -3.16 25.37 2.55
C PRO A 92 -3.59 24.20 3.44
N ASP A 93 -4.41 23.27 2.92
CA ASP A 93 -4.98 22.12 3.64
C ASP A 93 -4.38 20.77 3.22
N ALA A 94 -3.22 20.77 2.53
CA ALA A 94 -2.61 19.55 1.99
C ALA A 94 -2.33 18.50 3.08
N THR A 95 -1.92 18.91 4.29
CA THR A 95 -1.68 17.99 5.42
C THR A 95 -2.94 17.18 5.75
N LEU A 96 -4.10 17.85 5.83
CA LEU A 96 -5.36 17.19 6.16
C LEU A 96 -5.82 16.28 5.02
N LYS A 97 -5.75 16.75 3.78
CA LYS A 97 -6.11 15.94 2.61
C LYS A 97 -5.25 14.70 2.48
N ASN A 98 -3.95 14.82 2.75
CA ASN A 98 -3.03 13.69 2.73
C ASN A 98 -3.33 12.69 3.86
N LEU A 99 -3.72 13.17 5.05
CA LEU A 99 -4.15 12.30 6.14
C LEU A 99 -5.41 11.50 5.78
N TYR A 100 -6.41 12.16 5.16
CA TYR A 100 -7.64 11.49 4.73
C TYR A 100 -7.38 10.48 3.61
N ALA A 101 -6.56 10.88 2.63
CA ALA A 101 -6.16 9.99 1.54
C ALA A 101 -5.38 8.79 2.08
N GLY A 102 -4.47 9.00 3.04
CA GLY A 102 -3.76 7.93 3.72
C GLY A 102 -4.72 6.96 4.40
N TYR A 103 -5.69 7.46 5.17
CA TYR A 103 -6.71 6.62 5.81
C TYR A 103 -7.51 5.78 4.80
N ALA A 104 -7.98 6.40 3.72
CA ALA A 104 -8.70 5.69 2.67
C ALA A 104 -7.82 4.64 1.95
N PHE A 105 -6.55 4.96 1.72
CA PHE A 105 -5.59 4.08 1.04
C PHE A 105 -5.35 2.78 1.81
N GLN A 106 -5.30 2.82 3.15
CA GLN A 106 -5.21 1.60 3.96
C GLN A 106 -6.36 0.63 3.69
N HIS A 107 -7.58 1.14 3.52
CA HIS A 107 -8.74 0.31 3.19
C HIS A 107 -8.71 -0.22 1.75
N GLU A 108 -8.16 0.55 0.81
CA GLU A 108 -7.89 0.09 -0.55
C GLU A 108 -6.88 -1.08 -0.53
N GLN A 109 -5.80 -0.97 0.24
CA GLN A 109 -4.81 -2.03 0.41
C GLN A 109 -5.42 -3.29 1.03
N ILE A 110 -6.19 -3.15 2.11
CA ILE A 110 -6.91 -4.28 2.72
C ILE A 110 -7.79 -5.00 1.69
N ALA A 111 -8.55 -4.26 0.89
CA ALA A 111 -9.40 -4.85 -0.15
C ALA A 111 -8.58 -5.54 -1.25
N ALA A 112 -7.45 -4.95 -1.67
CA ALA A 112 -6.55 -5.53 -2.65
C ALA A 112 -5.97 -6.86 -2.16
N TYR A 113 -5.47 -6.94 -0.93
CA TYR A 113 -4.95 -8.19 -0.37
C TYR A 113 -6.03 -9.25 -0.14
N GLN A 114 -7.24 -8.86 0.27
CA GLN A 114 -8.36 -9.79 0.37
C GLN A 114 -8.70 -10.41 -1.00
N SER A 115 -8.71 -9.60 -2.05
CA SER A 115 -8.88 -10.07 -3.43
C SER A 115 -7.73 -10.98 -3.87
N LEU A 116 -6.48 -10.57 -3.59
CA LEU A 116 -5.29 -11.36 -3.89
C LEU A 116 -5.34 -12.74 -3.22
N LYS A 117 -5.78 -12.82 -1.96
CA LYS A 117 -5.95 -14.09 -1.24
C LYS A 117 -6.88 -15.04 -1.98
N VAL A 118 -8.06 -14.55 -2.39
CA VAL A 118 -9.04 -15.37 -3.13
C VAL A 118 -8.48 -15.85 -4.46
N ILE A 119 -7.74 -14.99 -5.17
CA ILE A 119 -7.10 -15.35 -6.44
C ILE A 119 -6.00 -16.39 -6.21
N ALA A 120 -5.19 -16.24 -5.17
CA ALA A 120 -4.14 -17.20 -4.79
C ALA A 120 -4.73 -18.58 -4.48
N ASP A 121 -5.81 -18.62 -3.69
CA ASP A 121 -6.53 -19.86 -3.36
C ASP A 121 -7.01 -20.55 -4.64
N ALA A 122 -7.66 -19.80 -5.55
CA ALA A 122 -8.16 -20.32 -6.81
C ALA A 122 -7.02 -20.80 -7.75
N ALA A 123 -5.83 -20.20 -7.65
CA ALA A 123 -4.64 -20.60 -8.41
C ALA A 123 -3.94 -21.84 -7.84
N GLY A 124 -4.40 -22.38 -6.71
CA GLY A 124 -3.77 -23.51 -6.02
C GLY A 124 -2.64 -23.11 -5.06
N HIS A 125 -2.49 -21.82 -4.76
CA HIS A 125 -1.50 -21.27 -3.82
C HIS A 125 -2.07 -21.09 -2.39
N GLY A 126 -3.30 -21.53 -2.14
CA GLY A 126 -3.99 -21.32 -0.85
C GLY A 126 -3.43 -22.07 0.36
N GLY A 127 -2.61 -23.11 0.15
CA GLY A 127 -1.97 -23.85 1.25
C GLY A 127 -0.86 -23.08 1.97
N HIS A 128 -0.41 -21.94 1.44
CA HIS A 128 0.83 -21.27 1.83
C HIS A 128 0.71 -19.79 2.23
N ALA A 129 -0.45 -19.15 2.08
CA ALA A 129 -0.56 -17.69 2.17
C ALA A 129 -0.70 -17.12 3.60
N SER A 130 0.10 -17.59 4.57
CA SER A 130 0.16 -16.97 5.91
C SER A 130 0.59 -15.49 5.85
N TRP A 131 1.32 -15.13 4.79
CA TRP A 131 1.85 -13.79 4.60
C TRP A 131 0.78 -12.78 4.16
N ILE A 132 -0.23 -13.20 3.35
CA ILE A 132 -1.32 -12.29 2.93
C ILE A 132 -2.16 -11.90 4.13
N ASP A 133 -2.50 -12.86 5.00
CA ASP A 133 -3.23 -12.60 6.23
C ASP A 133 -2.43 -11.72 7.19
N GLN A 134 -1.11 -11.95 7.29
CA GLN A 134 -0.23 -11.07 8.05
C GLN A 134 -0.25 -9.64 7.51
N THR A 135 -0.15 -9.45 6.20
CA THR A 135 -0.20 -8.13 5.58
C THR A 135 -1.56 -7.45 5.80
N ILE A 136 -2.68 -8.18 5.66
CA ILE A 136 -4.01 -7.64 5.96
C ILE A 136 -4.10 -7.14 7.41
N ALA A 137 -3.54 -7.88 8.37
CA ALA A 137 -3.52 -7.46 9.77
C ALA A 137 -2.69 -6.18 9.98
N GLU A 138 -1.51 -6.09 9.34
CA GLU A 138 -0.65 -4.91 9.37
C GLU A 138 -1.38 -3.66 8.82
N GLU A 139 -2.08 -3.77 7.69
CA GLU A 139 -2.86 -2.66 7.11
C GLU A 139 -4.07 -2.28 7.97
N GLN A 140 -4.71 -3.25 8.64
CA GLN A 140 -5.79 -2.96 9.60
C GLN A 140 -5.29 -2.22 10.84
N GLU A 141 -4.08 -2.55 11.33
CA GLU A 141 -3.44 -1.83 12.43
C GLU A 141 -3.06 -0.41 12.00
N ALA A 142 -2.51 -0.25 10.79
CA ALA A 142 -2.19 1.05 10.23
C ALA A 142 -3.44 1.93 10.01
N ALA A 143 -4.54 1.37 9.51
CA ALA A 143 -5.81 2.08 9.40
C ALA A 143 -6.30 2.65 10.75
N LYS A 144 -6.28 1.82 11.81
CA LYS A 144 -6.64 2.25 13.17
C LYS A 144 -5.69 3.33 13.71
N ALA A 145 -4.40 3.21 13.42
CA ALA A 145 -3.41 4.18 13.86
C ALA A 145 -3.58 5.53 13.16
N VAL A 146 -3.88 5.54 11.86
CA VAL A 146 -4.20 6.77 11.12
C VAL A 146 -5.49 7.39 11.63
N GLU A 147 -6.54 6.58 11.87
CA GLU A 147 -7.83 7.04 12.42
C GLU A 147 -7.62 7.81 13.74
N ALA A 148 -6.79 7.26 14.65
CA ALA A 148 -6.47 7.88 15.92
C ALA A 148 -5.76 9.24 15.79
N LEU A 149 -5.08 9.51 14.66
CA LEU A 149 -4.42 10.78 14.39
C LEU A 149 -5.32 11.85 13.75
N ILE A 150 -6.49 11.49 13.23
CA ILE A 150 -7.37 12.43 12.51
C ILE A 150 -7.72 13.65 13.38
N ALA A 151 -8.22 13.41 14.59
CA ALA A 151 -8.60 14.47 15.51
C ALA A 151 -7.40 15.34 15.96
N PRO A 152 -6.29 14.77 16.52
CA PRO A 152 -5.18 15.59 17.00
C PRO A 152 -4.46 16.35 15.88
N VAL A 153 -4.28 15.77 14.69
CA VAL A 153 -3.67 16.49 13.55
C VAL A 153 -4.56 17.65 13.10
N THR A 154 -5.88 17.44 13.07
CA THR A 154 -6.83 18.51 12.73
C THR A 154 -6.80 19.64 13.75
N GLN A 155 -6.73 19.32 15.05
CA GLN A 155 -6.61 20.32 16.10
C GLN A 155 -5.31 21.13 15.98
N SER A 156 -4.17 20.47 15.75
CA SER A 156 -2.89 21.15 15.49
C SER A 156 -2.96 22.03 14.24
N PHE A 157 -3.61 21.56 13.18
CA PHE A 157 -3.82 22.34 11.96
C PHE A 157 -4.64 23.61 12.22
N ILE A 158 -5.74 23.52 12.99
CA ILE A 158 -6.56 24.67 13.38
C ILE A 158 -5.76 25.64 14.24
N ALA A 159 -5.04 25.16 15.26
CA ALA A 159 -4.25 26.02 16.14
C ALA A 159 -3.19 26.82 15.37
N LYS A 160 -2.67 26.27 14.27
CA LYS A 160 -1.68 26.93 13.41
C LYS A 160 -2.29 27.91 12.41
N ASN A 161 -3.45 27.59 11.83
CA ASN A 161 -4.00 28.29 10.67
C ASN A 161 -5.29 29.07 10.94
N GLY A 162 -6.01 28.73 12.01
CA GLY A 162 -7.25 29.39 12.43
C GLY A 162 -6.95 30.63 13.24
N LYS A 163 -7.08 31.80 12.61
CA LYS A 163 -7.24 33.09 13.30
C LYS A 163 -8.69 33.51 13.24
#